data_AF-A0A2A2GVE3-F1
#
_entry.id   AF-A0A2A2GVE3-F1
#
_cell.length_a   1.000
_cell.length_b   1.000
_cell.length_c   1.000
_cell.angle_alpha   90.00
_cell.angle_beta   90.00
_cell.angle_gamma   90.00
#
_symmetry.space_group_name_H-M   'P 1'
#
loop_
_entity.id
_entity.type
_entity.pdbx_description
1 polymer ?
#
loop_
_entity_poly.entity_id
_entity_poly.type
_entity_poly.pdbx_seq_one_letter_code
_entity_poly.pdbx_strand_id
1 'polypeptide(L)'
;MDKLTPFKPLPTIIAIIITLIIWFIIPTPDGVEVNAWQLFALFIGTIIAIIGKALPIGAISIIAIALIAITGVTNPNNPTEAINDALSGFSNQLIWLIGISIMISVSLNKTGLGARIGYYFISLFGKKTLGHLEKPKPSLILLIKLSEAGLLS
;
A
#
# COMPACT_ATOMS: atom_id res chain seq x y z
N MET A 1 -19.44 21.06 -8.42
CA MET A 1 -19.54 19.60 -8.16
C MET A 1 -18.52 18.92 -9.05
N ASP A 2 -17.28 18.80 -8.57
CA ASP A 2 -16.27 18.03 -9.28
C ASP A 2 -16.70 16.56 -9.31
N LYS A 3 -16.62 15.95 -10.50
CA LYS A 3 -16.92 14.53 -10.68
C LYS A 3 -15.91 13.71 -9.88
N LEU A 4 -16.29 13.32 -8.66
CA LEU A 4 -15.71 12.22 -7.92
C LEU A 4 -16.10 10.92 -8.62
N THR A 5 -15.61 10.68 -9.84
CA THR A 5 -15.72 9.36 -10.46
C THR A 5 -14.59 8.51 -9.88
N PRO A 6 -14.87 7.56 -8.96
CA PRO A 6 -13.86 6.67 -8.38
C PRO A 6 -13.28 5.70 -9.42
N PHE A 7 -13.87 5.67 -10.61
CA PHE A 7 -13.50 4.84 -11.73
C PHE A 7 -12.70 5.65 -12.75
N LYS A 8 -11.49 5.19 -13.06
CA LYS A 8 -10.70 5.72 -14.16
C LYS A 8 -10.80 4.76 -15.34
N PRO A 9 -11.59 5.08 -16.39
CA PRO A 9 -11.86 4.13 -17.47
C PRO A 9 -10.61 3.79 -18.29
N LEU A 10 -9.72 4.75 -18.50
CA LEU A 10 -8.51 4.57 -19.30
C LEU A 10 -7.56 3.50 -18.72
N PRO A 11 -7.11 3.56 -17.44
CA PRO A 11 -6.28 2.52 -16.86
C PRO A 11 -7.00 1.16 -16.76
N THR A 12 -8.32 1.13 -16.57
CA THR A 12 -9.10 -0.11 -16.58
C THR A 12 -9.02 -0.80 -17.95
N ILE A 13 -9.24 -0.04 -19.02
CA ILE A 13 -9.17 -0.56 -20.39
C ILE A 13 -7.76 -1.08 -20.70
N ILE A 14 -6.72 -0.33 -20.30
CA ILE A 14 -5.32 -0.75 -20.49
C ILE A 14 -5.04 -2.07 -19.75
N ALA A 15 -5.47 -2.20 -18.50
CA ALA A 15 -5.29 -3.41 -17.72
C ALA A 15 -6.00 -4.63 -18.36
N ILE A 16 -7.23 -4.44 -18.84
CA ILE A 16 -7.99 -5.49 -19.53
C ILE A 16 -7.30 -5.90 -20.83
N ILE A 17 -6.89 -4.93 -21.65
CA ILE A 17 -6.20 -5.19 -22.92
C ILE A 17 -4.92 -5.99 -22.67
N ILE A 18 -4.10 -5.59 -21.71
CA ILE A 18 -2.84 -6.30 -21.42
C ILE A 18 -3.11 -7.72 -20.94
N THR A 19 -4.09 -7.91 -20.05
CA THR A 19 -4.52 -9.25 -19.62
C THR A 19 -4.90 -10.13 -20.80
N LEU A 20 -5.73 -9.61 -21.71
CA LEU A 20 -6.21 -10.34 -22.88
C LEU A 20 -5.07 -10.66 -23.88
N ILE A 21 -4.12 -9.73 -24.05
CA ILE A 21 -2.93 -9.95 -24.89
C ILE A 21 -2.11 -11.12 -24.34
N ILE A 22 -1.81 -11.12 -23.03
CA ILE A 22 -1.02 -12.18 -22.41
C ILE A 22 -1.76 -13.52 -22.46
N TRP A 23 -3.08 -13.50 -22.27
CA TRP A 23 -3.90 -14.71 -22.27
C TRP A 23 -4.02 -15.35 -23.66
N PHE A 24 -4.37 -14.57 -24.70
CA PHE A 24 -4.77 -15.11 -26.00
C PHE A 24 -3.71 -14.98 -27.10
N ILE A 25 -2.82 -13.98 -27.02
CA ILE A 25 -1.89 -13.66 -28.11
C ILE A 25 -0.51 -14.28 -27.85
N ILE A 26 -0.10 -14.39 -26.60
CA ILE A 26 1.19 -14.98 -26.23
C ILE A 26 0.98 -16.46 -25.90
N PRO A 27 1.53 -17.39 -26.72
CA PRO A 27 1.40 -18.81 -26.44
C PRO A 27 2.16 -19.18 -25.17
N THR A 28 1.64 -20.17 -24.45
CA THR A 28 2.28 -20.69 -23.24
C THR A 28 3.69 -21.20 -23.56
N PRO A 29 4.72 -20.76 -22.82
CA PRO A 29 6.08 -21.25 -22.99
C PRO A 29 6.17 -22.76 -22.71
N ASP A 30 7.07 -23.45 -23.42
CA ASP A 30 7.34 -24.87 -23.18
C ASP A 30 7.78 -25.12 -21.73
N GLY A 31 7.12 -26.07 -21.06
CA GLY A 31 7.39 -26.43 -19.66
C GLY A 31 6.52 -25.71 -18.63
N VAL A 32 5.59 -24.83 -19.04
CA VAL A 32 4.61 -24.18 -18.16
C VAL A 32 3.21 -24.75 -18.42
N GLU A 33 2.47 -25.05 -17.37
CA GLU A 33 1.07 -25.47 -17.48
C GLU A 33 0.21 -24.30 -18.00
N VAL A 34 -0.73 -24.59 -18.91
CA VAL A 34 -1.65 -23.58 -19.48
C VAL A 34 -2.40 -22.82 -18.38
N ASN A 35 -2.86 -23.52 -17.36
CA ASN A 35 -3.56 -22.96 -16.21
C ASN A 35 -2.70 -21.94 -15.44
N ALA A 36 -1.43 -22.28 -15.21
CA ALA A 36 -0.46 -21.39 -14.56
C ALA A 36 -0.21 -20.11 -15.39
N TRP A 37 -0.18 -20.23 -16.71
CA TRP A 37 -0.03 -19.08 -17.61
C TRP A 37 -1.23 -18.13 -17.57
N GLN A 38 -2.45 -18.68 -17.52
CA GLN A 38 -3.68 -17.89 -17.41
C GLN A 38 -3.80 -17.18 -16.05
N LEU A 39 -3.45 -17.88 -14.97
CA LEU A 39 -3.38 -17.28 -13.63
C LEU A 39 -2.34 -16.15 -13.58
N PHE A 40 -1.20 -16.33 -14.24
CA PHE A 40 -0.19 -15.29 -14.39
C PHE A 40 -0.72 -14.07 -15.15
N ALA A 41 -1.45 -14.27 -16.25
CA ALA A 41 -2.07 -13.18 -17.01
C ALA A 41 -3.03 -12.35 -16.13
N LEU A 42 -3.90 -13.02 -15.36
CA LEU A 42 -4.81 -12.36 -14.40
C LEU A 42 -4.07 -11.60 -13.31
N PHE A 43 -2.96 -12.14 -12.82
CA PHE A 43 -2.13 -11.50 -11.81
C PHE A 43 -1.49 -10.20 -12.33
N ILE A 44 -0.86 -10.23 -13.51
CA ILE A 44 -0.28 -9.04 -14.14
C ILE A 44 -1.36 -8.00 -14.44
N GLY A 45 -2.52 -8.43 -14.98
CA GLY A 45 -3.68 -7.57 -15.19
C GLY A 45 -4.12 -6.84 -13.92
N THR A 46 -4.17 -7.57 -12.80
CA THR A 46 -4.53 -7.03 -11.49
C THR A 46 -3.51 -5.99 -11.00
N ILE A 47 -2.20 -6.25 -11.15
CA ILE A 47 -1.15 -5.30 -10.79
C ILE A 47 -1.29 -4.00 -11.59
N ILE A 48 -1.48 -4.10 -12.90
CA ILE A 48 -1.62 -2.93 -13.77
C ILE A 48 -2.88 -2.12 -13.40
N ALA A 49 -3.99 -2.79 -13.09
CA ALA A 49 -5.20 -2.12 -12.61
C ALA A 49 -4.97 -1.36 -11.29
N ILE A 50 -4.21 -1.95 -10.35
CA ILE A 50 -3.86 -1.33 -9.07
C ILE A 50 -2.95 -0.11 -9.26
N ILE A 51 -1.87 -0.24 -10.05
CA ILE A 51 -0.93 0.85 -10.33
C ILE A 51 -1.64 1.99 -11.07
N GLY A 52 -2.47 1.64 -12.06
CA GLY A 52 -3.30 2.59 -12.79
C GLY A 52 -4.38 3.26 -11.95
N LYS A 53 -4.57 2.83 -10.69
CA LYS A 53 -5.64 3.28 -9.78
C LYS A 53 -7.00 3.24 -10.49
N ALA A 54 -7.26 2.13 -11.19
CA ALA A 54 -8.49 1.90 -11.94
C ALA A 54 -9.74 2.02 -11.05
N LEU A 55 -9.64 1.42 -9.86
CA LEU A 55 -10.64 1.36 -8.80
C LEU A 55 -9.94 1.28 -7.41
N PRO A 56 -10.68 1.44 -6.30
CA PRO A 56 -10.15 1.17 -4.96
C PRO A 56 -9.58 -0.26 -4.87
N ILE A 57 -8.47 -0.42 -4.15
CA ILE A 57 -7.72 -1.68 -4.09
C ILE A 57 -8.61 -2.88 -3.75
N GLY A 58 -9.53 -2.71 -2.78
CA GLY A 58 -10.44 -3.77 -2.36
C GLY A 58 -11.45 -4.18 -3.44
N ALA A 59 -11.92 -3.23 -4.25
CA ALA A 59 -12.83 -3.55 -5.36
C ALA A 59 -12.11 -4.35 -6.45
N ILE A 60 -10.87 -3.97 -6.78
CA ILE A 60 -10.03 -4.72 -7.74
C ILE A 60 -9.78 -6.13 -7.21
N SER A 61 -9.45 -6.28 -5.91
CA SER A 61 -9.22 -7.60 -5.30
C SER A 61 -10.45 -8.50 -5.39
N ILE A 62 -11.66 -8.00 -5.10
CA ILE A 62 -12.89 -8.80 -5.19
C ILE A 62 -13.16 -9.23 -6.65
N ILE A 63 -12.99 -8.32 -7.61
CA ILE A 63 -13.18 -8.63 -9.04
C ILE A 63 -12.16 -9.67 -9.50
N ALA A 64 -10.89 -9.54 -9.11
CA ALA A 64 -9.84 -10.49 -9.47
C ALA A 64 -10.12 -11.89 -8.91
N ILE A 65 -10.54 -11.99 -7.64
CA ILE A 65 -10.91 -13.27 -7.02
C ILE A 65 -12.12 -13.88 -7.71
N ALA A 66 -13.14 -13.07 -8.04
CA ALA A 66 -14.30 -13.54 -8.78
C ALA A 66 -13.91 -14.04 -10.19
N LEU A 67 -13.00 -13.35 -10.88
CA LEU A 67 -12.49 -13.80 -12.18
C LEU A 67 -11.74 -15.13 -12.05
N ILE A 68 -10.88 -15.31 -11.05
CA ILE A 68 -10.16 -16.57 -10.82
C ILE A 68 -11.17 -17.71 -10.55
N ALA A 69 -12.17 -17.47 -9.71
CA ALA A 69 -13.19 -18.46 -9.38
C ALA A 69 -14.08 -18.84 -10.58
N ILE A 70 -14.49 -17.85 -11.40
CA ILE A 70 -15.32 -18.07 -12.60
C ILE A 70 -14.53 -18.76 -13.71
N THR A 71 -13.26 -18.37 -13.90
CA THR A 71 -12.40 -18.94 -14.94
C THR A 71 -11.89 -20.32 -14.58
N GLY A 72 -11.89 -20.70 -13.30
CA GLY A 72 -11.52 -22.03 -12.85
C GLY A 72 -10.04 -22.36 -13.09
N VAL A 73 -9.19 -21.35 -13.30
CA VAL A 73 -7.78 -21.51 -13.68
C VAL A 73 -6.94 -22.28 -12.64
N THR A 74 -7.43 -22.41 -11.41
CA THR A 74 -6.75 -23.21 -10.37
C THR A 74 -7.16 -24.68 -10.39
N ASN A 75 -8.42 -24.98 -10.72
CA ASN A 75 -8.97 -26.33 -10.73
C ASN A 75 -10.06 -26.46 -11.81
N PRO A 76 -9.69 -26.82 -13.06
CA PRO A 76 -10.63 -26.86 -14.18
C PRO A 76 -11.71 -27.95 -14.05
N ASN A 77 -11.42 -29.01 -13.28
CA ASN A 77 -12.27 -30.19 -13.17
C ASN A 77 -13.30 -30.10 -12.04
N ASN A 78 -13.12 -29.18 -11.09
CA ASN A 78 -13.98 -29.07 -9.91
C ASN A 78 -14.24 -27.60 -9.54
N PRO A 79 -15.44 -27.06 -9.87
CA PRO A 79 -15.79 -25.67 -9.57
C PRO A 79 -15.75 -25.33 -8.08
N THR A 80 -16.09 -26.31 -7.22
CA THR A 80 -16.10 -26.11 -5.77
C THR A 80 -14.69 -25.90 -5.23
N GLU A 81 -13.73 -26.68 -5.72
CA GLU A 81 -12.32 -26.53 -5.35
C GLU A 81 -11.72 -25.23 -5.89
N ALA A 82 -12.05 -24.84 -7.13
CA ALA A 82 -11.59 -23.56 -7.69
C ALA A 82 -12.06 -22.35 -6.85
N ILE A 83 -13.29 -22.37 -6.35
CA ILE A 83 -13.81 -21.33 -5.45
C ILE A 83 -13.06 -21.36 -4.11
N ASN A 84 -12.84 -22.54 -3.54
CA ASN A 84 -12.09 -22.68 -2.28
C ASN A 84 -10.66 -22.16 -2.43
N ASP A 85 -9.98 -22.46 -3.53
CA ASP A 85 -8.64 -21.97 -3.85
C ASP A 85 -8.62 -20.45 -3.97
N ALA A 86 -9.59 -19.87 -4.70
CA ALA A 86 -9.70 -18.43 -4.87
C ALA A 86 -9.96 -17.68 -3.55
N LEU A 87 -10.70 -18.29 -2.62
CA LEU A 87 -11.03 -17.71 -1.31
C LEU A 87 -10.03 -18.07 -0.20
N SER A 88 -9.12 -19.03 -0.43
CA SER A 88 -8.18 -19.54 0.56
C SER A 88 -7.34 -18.43 1.23
N GLY A 89 -7.03 -17.37 0.47
CA GLY A 89 -6.33 -16.19 0.97
C GLY A 89 -7.04 -15.50 2.15
N PHE A 90 -8.38 -15.49 2.18
CA PHE A 90 -9.13 -14.90 3.30
C PHE A 90 -9.06 -15.72 4.60
N SER A 91 -8.69 -16.99 4.52
CA SER A 91 -8.47 -17.86 5.68
C SER A 91 -7.02 -17.81 6.20
N ASN A 92 -6.17 -16.96 5.62
CA ASN A 92 -4.77 -16.90 6.02
C ASN A 92 -4.59 -16.24 7.39
N GLN A 93 -3.99 -16.97 8.33
CA GLN A 93 -3.74 -16.50 9.70
C GLN A 93 -2.90 -15.21 9.74
N LEU A 94 -1.91 -15.05 8.86
CA LEU A 94 -1.07 -13.85 8.81
C LEU A 94 -1.89 -12.60 8.42
N ILE A 95 -2.83 -12.73 7.48
CA ILE A 95 -3.69 -11.62 7.06
C ILE A 95 -4.63 -11.21 8.19
N TRP A 96 -5.20 -12.18 8.90
CA TRP A 96 -6.00 -11.93 10.10
C TRP A 96 -5.21 -11.27 11.23
N LEU A 97 -3.94 -11.66 11.45
CA LEU A 97 -3.07 -11.01 12.43
C LEU A 97 -2.85 -9.52 12.11
N ILE A 98 -2.63 -9.19 10.83
CA ILE A 98 -2.53 -7.79 10.38
C ILE A 98 -3.85 -7.04 10.66
N GLY A 99 -4.99 -7.66 10.34
CA GLY A 99 -6.32 -7.08 10.59
C GLY A 99 -6.58 -6.79 12.08
N ILE A 100 -6.27 -7.73 12.96
CA ILE A 100 -6.41 -7.58 14.42
C ILE A 100 -5.48 -6.48 14.95
N SER A 101 -4.23 -6.44 14.47
CA SER A 101 -3.27 -5.39 14.86
C SER A 101 -3.77 -3.99 14.50
N ILE A 102 -4.30 -3.81 13.28
CA ILE A 102 -4.89 -2.53 12.84
C ILE A 102 -6.11 -2.18 13.70
N MET A 103 -6.98 -3.14 14.00
CA MET A 103 -8.14 -2.93 14.87
C MET A 103 -7.75 -2.47 16.28
N ILE A 104 -6.73 -3.09 16.87
CA ILE A 104 -6.18 -2.69 18.18
C ILE A 104 -5.60 -1.27 18.09
N SER A 105 -4.80 -0.98 17.06
CA SER A 105 -4.20 0.34 16.85
C SER A 105 -5.26 1.45 16.75
N VAL A 106 -6.33 1.23 15.96
CA VAL A 106 -7.45 2.18 15.84
C VAL A 106 -8.19 2.34 17.18
N SER A 107 -8.36 1.26 17.95
CA SER A 107 -9.01 1.29 19.26
C SER A 107 -8.19 2.07 20.30
N LEU A 108 -6.86 1.91 20.31
CA LEU A 108 -5.95 2.68 21.15
C LEU A 108 -5.93 4.17 20.78
N ASN A 109 -6.08 4.49 19.49
CA ASN A 109 -6.17 5.87 19.02
C ASN A 109 -7.49 6.52 19.45
N LYS A 110 -8.63 5.83 19.28
CA LYS A 110 -9.96 6.33 19.70
C LYS A 110 -10.07 6.56 21.20
N THR A 111 -9.48 5.68 22.01
CA THR A 111 -9.46 5.82 23.48
C THR A 111 -8.44 6.84 23.99
N GLY A 112 -7.55 7.33 23.13
CA GLY A 112 -6.47 8.24 23.50
C GLY A 112 -5.37 7.59 24.34
N LEU A 113 -5.40 6.27 24.54
CA LEU A 113 -4.40 5.54 25.33
C LEU A 113 -3.01 5.63 24.67
N GLY A 114 -2.94 5.55 23.35
CA GLY A 114 -1.69 5.73 22.60
C GLY A 114 -1.06 7.11 22.83
N ALA A 115 -1.88 8.18 22.84
CA ALA A 115 -1.42 9.53 23.12
C ALA A 115 -0.95 9.70 24.56
N ARG A 116 -1.67 9.14 25.54
CA ARG A 116 -1.24 9.15 26.96
C ARG A 116 0.11 8.49 27.14
N ILE A 117 0.30 7.29 26.60
CA ILE A 117 1.57 6.56 26.64
C ILE A 117 2.67 7.37 25.93
N GLY A 118 2.37 7.98 24.77
CA GLY A 118 3.28 8.87 24.06
C GLY A 118 3.75 10.06 24.91
N TYR A 119 2.83 10.73 25.61
CA TYR A 119 3.18 11.82 26.53
C TYR A 119 4.03 11.36 27.72
N TYR A 120 3.83 10.13 28.22
CA TYR A 120 4.73 9.55 29.21
C TYR A 120 6.15 9.38 28.66
N PHE A 121 6.31 8.83 27.45
CA PHE A 121 7.63 8.73 26.83
C PHE A 121 8.27 10.11 26.59
N ILE A 122 7.50 11.11 26.15
CA ILE A 122 7.99 12.47 25.95
C ILE A 122 8.38 13.13 27.29
N SER A 123 7.64 12.89 28.37
CA SER A 123 7.99 13.47 29.67
C SER A 123 9.27 12.86 30.28
N LEU A 124 9.52 11.57 29.98
CA LEU A 124 10.74 10.84 30.36
C LEU A 124 11.97 11.24 29.53
N PHE A 125 11.84 11.34 28.20
CA PHE A 125 12.98 11.53 27.28
C PHE A 125 13.02 12.89 26.57
N GLY A 126 11.89 13.56 26.40
CA GLY A 126 11.73 14.78 25.59
C GLY A 126 12.30 16.06 26.18
N LYS A 127 12.82 16.05 27.42
CA LYS A 127 13.45 17.23 28.04
C LYS A 127 14.72 17.68 27.29
N LYS A 128 15.33 16.81 26.48
CA LYS A 128 16.47 17.14 25.61
C LYS A 128 16.23 16.56 24.22
N THR A 129 15.29 17.15 23.47
CA THR A 129 14.93 16.66 22.13
C THR A 129 16.07 16.77 21.11
N LEU A 130 17.05 17.66 21.31
CA LEU A 130 18.32 17.69 20.57
C LEU A 130 19.41 18.30 21.48
N GLY A 131 20.60 17.71 21.47
CA GLY A 131 21.79 18.34 22.06
C GLY A 131 22.07 19.67 21.35
N HIS A 132 22.45 20.68 22.14
CA HIS A 132 23.11 21.91 21.69
C HIS A 132 22.57 22.51 20.38
N LEU A 133 21.47 23.28 20.47
CA LEU A 133 21.55 24.59 19.82
C LEU A 133 22.70 25.30 20.53
N GLU A 134 23.93 25.12 20.03
CA GLU A 134 25.08 25.92 20.39
C GLU A 134 24.67 27.36 20.09
N LYS A 135 24.17 28.06 21.11
CA LYS A 135 23.92 29.48 21.00
C LYS A 135 25.25 30.09 20.54
N PRO A 136 25.28 30.90 19.47
CA PRO A 136 26.52 31.45 18.97
C PRO A 136 27.25 32.10 20.15
N LYS A 137 28.52 31.71 20.34
CA LYS A 137 29.36 32.15 21.47
C LYS A 137 29.19 33.67 21.63
N PRO A 138 29.09 34.21 22.86
CA PRO A 138 28.81 35.64 23.06
C PRO A 138 29.72 36.57 22.27
N SER A 139 30.97 36.14 22.02
CA SER A 139 31.93 36.83 21.16
C SER A 139 31.49 36.92 19.69
N LEU A 140 30.89 35.88 19.10
CA LEU A 140 30.36 35.92 17.73
C LEU A 140 29.13 36.85 17.61
N ILE A 141 28.26 36.90 18.63
CA ILE A 141 27.14 37.85 18.66
C ILE A 141 27.66 39.29 18.70
N LEU A 142 28.73 39.53 19.46
CA LEU A 142 29.40 40.82 19.51
C LEU A 142 30.04 41.19 18.16
N LEU A 143 30.73 40.24 17.50
CA LEU A 143 31.32 40.48 16.18
C LEU A 143 30.27 40.77 15.10
N ILE A 144 29.13 40.08 15.13
CA ILE A 144 28.01 40.35 14.20
C ILE A 144 27.43 41.73 14.47
N LYS A 145 27.18 42.08 15.74
CA LYS A 145 26.69 43.42 16.10
C LYS A 145 27.67 44.54 15.77
N LEU A 146 28.98 44.30 15.90
CA LEU A 146 30.02 45.27 15.57
C LEU A 146 30.20 45.42 14.05
N SER A 147 30.02 44.34 13.28
CA SER A 147 30.00 44.36 11.81
C SER A 147 28.76 45.10 11.26
N GLU A 148 27.57 44.82 11.80
CA GLU A 148 26.34 45.56 11.45
C GLU A 148 26.40 47.04 11.84
N ALA A 149 27.12 47.37 12.91
CA ALA A 149 27.38 48.75 13.32
C ALA A 149 28.50 49.45 12.52
N GLY A 150 29.12 48.77 11.54
CA GLY A 150 30.18 49.33 10.70
C GLY A 150 31.49 49.63 11.43
N LEU A 151 31.71 49.03 12.60
CA LEU A 151 32.88 49.26 13.46
C LEU A 151 34.05 48.29 13.17
N LEU A 152 33.81 47.29 12.31
CA LEU A 152 34.81 46.33 11.83
C LEU A 152 34.84 46.43 10.30
N SER A 153 35.61 47.38 9.77
CA SER A 153 35.97 47.47 8.35
C SER A 153 37.27 46.72 8.08
#